data_AF-A0A1Y1M257-F1
#
_entry.id   AF-A0A1Y1M257-F1
#
_cell.length_a   1.000
_cell.length_b   1.000
_cell.length_c   1.000
_cell.angle_alpha   90.00
_cell.angle_beta   90.00
_cell.angle_gamma   90.00
#
_symmetry.space_group_name_H-M   'P 1'
#
loop_
_entity.id
_entity.type
_entity.pdbx_description
1 polymer ?
#
loop_
_entity_poly.entity_id
_entity_poly.type
_entity_poly.pdbx_seq_one_letter_code
_entity_poly.pdbx_strand_id
1 'polypeptide(L)'
;MGYDDVIPMLGNFGRYQRRIYLLLCLPAVLCAFHKLSNMFLQAKVNHRCQLPSELPNATYELPISILNESYPYEAALERYSSCSLLENGRDAPCDSYIYDYSKYESSIVIEVIHEL
;
A
#
# COMPACT_ATOMS: atom_id res chain seq x y z
N MET A 1 19.70 15.69 -46.61
CA MET A 1 18.98 16.80 -45.98
C MET A 1 18.50 16.32 -44.64
N GLY A 2 19.17 16.73 -43.57
CA GLY A 2 18.87 16.25 -42.22
C GLY A 2 17.75 17.07 -41.59
N TYR A 3 17.01 16.49 -40.65
CA TYR A 3 16.02 17.21 -39.85
C TYR A 3 16.64 18.44 -39.13
N ASP A 4 17.95 18.45 -38.91
CA ASP A 4 18.67 19.55 -38.27
C ASP A 4 18.74 20.82 -39.13
N ASP A 5 18.62 20.71 -40.46
CA ASP A 5 18.69 21.86 -41.38
C ASP A 5 17.38 22.69 -41.38
N VAL A 6 16.25 22.10 -40.98
CA VAL A 6 14.92 22.75 -40.99
C VAL A 6 14.58 23.43 -39.67
N ILE A 7 15.21 23.03 -38.56
CA ILE A 7 14.96 23.61 -37.23
C ILE A 7 15.28 25.11 -37.15
N PRO A 8 16.40 25.62 -37.73
CA PRO A 8 16.70 27.05 -37.72
C PRO A 8 15.68 27.90 -38.49
N MET A 9 15.03 27.35 -39.53
CA MET A 9 14.05 28.07 -40.36
C MET A 9 12.70 28.27 -39.65
N LEU A 10 12.37 27.44 -38.66
CA LEU A 10 11.11 27.54 -37.90
C LEU A 10 11.11 28.68 -36.86
N GLY A 11 12.26 29.28 -36.57
CA GLY A 11 12.40 30.36 -35.59
C GLY A 11 12.50 29.89 -34.14
N ASN A 12 12.71 30.84 -33.23
CA ASN A 12 12.95 30.58 -31.79
C ASN A 12 11.69 30.13 -31.04
N PHE A 13 11.88 29.51 -29.87
CA PHE A 13 10.82 29.02 -29.00
C PHE A 13 9.90 30.15 -28.49
N GLY A 14 8.80 30.37 -29.20
CA GLY A 14 7.89 31.49 -29.03
C GLY A 14 6.91 31.33 -27.86
N ARG A 15 6.17 32.40 -27.54
CA ARG A 15 5.21 32.43 -26.41
C ARG A 15 4.11 31.36 -26.54
N TYR A 16 3.64 31.11 -27.76
CA TYR A 16 2.62 30.11 -28.05
C TYR A 16 3.15 28.68 -27.83
N GLN A 17 4.34 28.37 -28.34
CA GLN A 17 5.01 27.08 -28.16
C GLN A 17 5.27 26.78 -26.68
N ARG A 18 5.70 27.79 -25.90
CA ARG A 18 5.85 27.65 -24.43
C ARG A 18 4.55 27.29 -23.73
N ARG A 19 3.44 27.94 -24.09
CA ARG A 19 2.12 27.65 -23.48
C ARG A 19 1.67 26.23 -23.77
N ILE A 20 1.76 25.80 -25.03
CA ILE A 20 1.37 24.43 -25.41
C ILE A 20 2.28 23.41 -24.74
N TYR A 21 3.59 23.65 -24.69
CA TYR A 21 4.54 22.76 -24.03
C TYR A 21 4.21 22.61 -22.53
N LEU A 22 3.93 23.71 -21.83
CA LEU A 22 3.49 23.65 -20.43
C LEU A 22 2.17 22.91 -20.28
N LEU A 23 1.17 23.19 -21.12
CA LEU A 23 -0.11 22.49 -21.12
C LEU A 23 0.04 20.99 -21.39
N LEU A 24 1.02 20.58 -22.20
CA LEU A 24 1.32 19.17 -22.47
C LEU A 24 2.05 18.52 -21.29
N CYS A 25 2.94 19.26 -20.61
CA CYS A 25 3.67 18.77 -19.45
C CYS A 25 2.77 18.63 -18.20
N LEU A 26 1.76 19.49 -18.03
CA LEU A 26 0.88 19.48 -16.87
C LEU A 26 0.23 18.10 -16.61
N PRO A 27 -0.43 17.44 -17.60
CA PRO A 27 -0.94 16.09 -17.43
C PRO A 27 0.13 15.07 -17.03
N ALA A 28 1.32 15.14 -17.62
CA ALA A 28 2.41 14.22 -17.32
C ALA A 28 2.88 14.35 -15.86
N VAL A 29 3.00 15.58 -15.36
CA VAL A 29 3.35 15.87 -13.97
C VAL A 29 2.27 15.39 -13.00
N LEU A 30 1.00 15.63 -13.32
CA LEU A 30 -0.13 15.15 -12.51
C LEU A 30 -0.17 13.61 -12.44
N CYS A 31 0.03 12.93 -13.56
CA CYS A 31 0.14 11.48 -13.60
C CYS A 31 1.32 10.96 -12.77
N ALA A 32 2.46 11.65 -12.77
CA ALA A 32 3.61 11.29 -11.94
C ALA A 32 3.28 11.42 -10.44
N PHE A 33 2.61 12.51 -10.03
CA PHE A 33 2.18 12.68 -8.64
C PHE A 33 1.15 11.63 -8.21
N HIS A 34 0.18 11.27 -9.07
CA HIS A 34 -0.74 10.17 -8.77
C HIS A 34 -0.01 8.83 -8.57
N LYS A 35 0.98 8.51 -9.42
CA LYS A 35 1.78 7.29 -9.23
C LYS A 35 2.60 7.32 -7.94
N LEU A 36 3.15 8.48 -7.58
CA LEU A 36 3.89 8.66 -6.35
C LEU A 36 2.98 8.50 -5.11
N SER A 37 1.76 9.05 -5.15
CA SER A 37 0.77 8.89 -4.07
C SER A 37 0.46 7.42 -3.78
N ASN A 38 0.31 6.59 -4.81
CA ASN A 38 0.04 5.16 -4.64
C ASN A 38 1.14 4.43 -3.88
N MET A 39 2.42 4.83 -4.00
CA MET A 39 3.49 4.22 -3.19
C MET A 39 3.29 4.47 -1.69
N PHE A 40 2.75 5.61 -1.31
CA PHE A 40 2.51 5.95 0.11
C PHE A 40 1.23 5.30 0.64
N LEU A 41 0.19 5.17 -0.20
CA LEU A 41 -1.08 4.56 0.20
C LEU A 41 -1.04 3.04 0.25
N GLN A 42 -0.17 2.38 -0.51
CA GLN A 42 -0.10 0.92 -0.59
C GLN A 42 0.77 0.27 0.49
N ALA A 43 1.19 1.04 1.50
CA ALA A 43 1.85 0.49 2.68
C ALA A 43 0.87 -0.42 3.42
N LYS A 44 1.11 -1.74 3.38
CA LYS A 44 0.33 -2.72 4.14
C LYS A 44 0.93 -2.86 5.53
N VAL A 45 0.16 -2.48 6.55
CA VAL A 45 0.52 -2.74 7.95
C VAL A 45 0.38 -4.23 8.23
N ASN A 46 1.36 -4.79 8.93
CA ASN A 46 1.26 -6.16 9.40
C ASN A 46 0.10 -6.25 10.39
N HIS A 47 -0.77 -7.21 10.16
CA HIS A 47 -1.91 -7.47 11.02
C HIS A 47 -2.12 -8.97 11.15
N ARG A 48 -2.84 -9.33 12.18
CA ARG A 48 -3.37 -10.67 12.40
C ARG A 48 -4.82 -10.56 12.81
N CYS A 49 -5.57 -11.62 12.62
CA CYS A 49 -6.91 -11.69 13.17
C CYS A 49 -6.89 -11.73 14.70
N GLN A 50 -7.82 -11.03 15.33
CA GLN A 50 -8.01 -11.12 16.78
C GLN A 50 -8.62 -12.49 17.11
N LEU A 51 -8.05 -13.18 18.10
CA LEU A 51 -8.60 -14.45 18.55
C LEU A 51 -9.83 -14.20 19.44
N PRO A 52 -10.85 -15.08 19.44
CA PRO A 52 -12.05 -14.91 20.26
C PRO A 52 -11.77 -14.87 21.77
N SER A 53 -10.65 -15.44 22.20
CA SER A 53 -10.20 -15.47 23.60
C SER A 53 -9.40 -14.24 24.03
N GLU A 54 -9.08 -13.32 23.10
CA GLU A 54 -8.25 -12.15 23.36
C GLU A 54 -9.07 -10.89 23.67
N LEU A 55 -8.52 -10.08 24.58
CA LEU A 55 -9.03 -8.74 24.86
C LEU A 55 -8.77 -7.80 23.67
N PRO A 56 -9.58 -6.75 23.48
CA PRO A 56 -9.43 -5.81 22.37
C PRO A 56 -8.12 -4.99 22.37
N ASN A 57 -7.35 -5.02 23.46
CA ASN A 57 -6.03 -4.38 23.57
C ASN A 57 -4.89 -5.42 23.69
N ALA A 58 -5.03 -6.54 22.98
CA ALA A 58 -4.01 -7.58 22.94
C ALA A 58 -2.81 -7.15 22.09
N THR A 59 -1.62 -7.59 22.50
CA THR A 59 -0.38 -7.32 21.77
C THR A 59 -0.34 -8.09 20.45
N TYR A 60 0.23 -7.50 19.40
CA TYR A 60 0.39 -8.16 18.11
C TYR A 60 1.21 -9.47 18.20
N GLU A 61 2.28 -9.50 18.99
CA GLU A 61 3.13 -10.68 19.12
C GLU A 61 2.43 -11.81 19.88
N LEU A 62 2.47 -13.00 19.30
CA LEU A 62 1.95 -14.24 19.88
C LEU A 62 3.04 -15.30 19.98
N PRO A 63 2.98 -16.20 20.98
CA PRO A 63 3.85 -17.35 21.02
C PRO A 63 3.54 -18.32 19.87
N ILE A 64 4.59 -18.96 19.35
CA ILE A 64 4.53 -19.86 18.17
C ILE A 64 3.55 -21.02 18.36
N SER A 65 3.35 -21.49 19.60
CA SER A 65 2.37 -22.55 19.91
C SER A 65 0.95 -22.15 19.55
N ILE A 66 0.53 -20.92 19.89
CA ILE A 66 -0.82 -20.40 19.60
C ILE A 66 -0.95 -20.10 18.10
N LEU A 67 0.10 -19.60 17.47
CA LEU A 67 0.11 -19.33 16.02
C LEU A 67 -0.15 -20.59 15.20
N ASN A 68 0.52 -21.69 15.53
CA ASN A 68 0.36 -22.98 14.84
C ASN A 68 -1.05 -23.57 14.95
N GLU A 69 -1.69 -23.40 16.09
CA GLU A 69 -3.02 -23.95 16.35
C GLU A 69 -4.11 -23.07 15.74
N SER A 70 -3.92 -21.75 15.76
CA SER A 70 -5.00 -20.79 15.48
C SER A 70 -4.99 -20.23 14.07
N TYR A 71 -3.87 -20.27 13.34
CA TYR A 71 -3.75 -19.69 12.00
C TYR A 71 -3.25 -20.72 10.98
N PRO A 72 -3.81 -20.75 9.76
CA PRO A 72 -3.30 -21.62 8.72
C PRO A 72 -1.91 -21.19 8.26
N TYR A 73 -1.00 -22.15 8.10
CA TYR A 73 0.36 -21.90 7.62
C TYR A 73 0.43 -22.01 6.09
N GLU A 74 0.83 -20.93 5.44
CA GLU A 74 0.98 -20.84 3.99
C GLU A 74 2.41 -21.18 3.59
N ALA A 75 2.67 -22.45 3.26
CA ALA A 75 4.01 -22.94 2.91
C ALA A 75 4.65 -22.22 1.70
N ALA A 76 3.85 -21.71 0.77
CA ALA A 76 4.34 -20.98 -0.40
C ALA A 76 4.95 -19.61 -0.05
N LEU A 77 4.54 -19.02 1.07
CA LEU A 77 4.98 -17.69 1.53
C LEU A 77 5.79 -17.75 2.83
N GLU A 78 6.03 -18.97 3.35
CA GLU A 78 6.72 -19.23 4.61
C GLU A 78 6.20 -18.39 5.79
N ARG A 79 4.86 -18.23 5.87
CA ARG A 79 4.20 -17.42 6.92
C ARG A 79 2.81 -17.95 7.27
N TYR A 80 2.31 -17.57 8.44
CA TYR A 80 0.91 -17.76 8.81
C TYR A 80 0.00 -16.77 8.08
N SER A 81 -1.24 -17.18 7.83
CA SER A 81 -2.24 -16.29 7.24
C SER A 81 -2.67 -15.21 8.23
N SER A 82 -2.70 -13.97 7.75
CA SER A 82 -3.16 -12.81 8.52
C SER A 82 -4.66 -12.56 8.42
N CYS A 83 -5.34 -13.24 7.49
CA CYS A 83 -6.71 -12.92 7.07
C CYS A 83 -7.74 -13.97 7.45
N SER A 84 -7.31 -15.14 7.91
CA SER A 84 -8.17 -16.25 8.30
C SER A 84 -7.70 -16.89 9.60
N LEU A 85 -8.65 -17.48 10.31
CA LEU A 85 -8.42 -18.27 11.51
C LEU A 85 -8.75 -19.74 11.25
N LEU A 86 -8.17 -20.62 12.06
CA LEU A 86 -8.49 -22.03 12.08
C LEU A 86 -9.57 -22.28 13.12
N GLU A 87 -10.81 -22.48 12.67
CA GLU A 87 -11.93 -22.83 13.54
C GLU A 87 -12.29 -24.30 13.30
N ASN A 88 -12.09 -25.14 14.32
CA ASN A 88 -12.29 -26.60 14.22
C ASN A 88 -11.57 -27.25 13.02
N GLY A 89 -10.38 -26.76 12.68
CA GLY A 89 -9.57 -27.26 11.56
C GLY A 89 -10.03 -26.81 10.18
N ARG A 90 -10.90 -25.79 10.09
CA ARG A 90 -11.32 -25.16 8.84
C ARG A 90 -10.98 -23.67 8.85
N ASP A 91 -10.76 -23.13 7.66
CA ASP A 91 -10.53 -21.71 7.46
C ASP A 91 -11.83 -20.93 7.71
N ALA A 92 -11.80 -20.06 8.71
CA ALA A 92 -12.88 -19.15 9.07
C ALA A 92 -12.47 -17.69 8.79
N PRO A 93 -13.41 -16.82 8.38
CA PRO A 93 -13.15 -15.40 8.24
C PRO A 93 -12.94 -14.75 9.60
N CYS A 94 -12.24 -13.62 9.59
CA CYS A 94 -11.93 -12.87 10.81
C CYS A 94 -12.93 -11.73 11.03
N ASP A 95 -13.40 -11.58 12.26
CA ASP A 95 -14.31 -10.50 12.63
C ASP A 95 -13.58 -9.19 12.97
N SER A 96 -12.39 -9.30 13.55
CA SER A 96 -11.59 -8.17 14.02
C SER A 96 -10.09 -8.43 13.85
N TYR A 97 -9.29 -7.36 13.87
CA TYR A 97 -7.87 -7.39 13.54
C TYR A 97 -7.03 -6.68 14.61
N ILE A 98 -5.85 -7.24 14.89
CA ILE A 98 -4.80 -6.64 15.71
C ILE A 98 -3.64 -6.23 14.79
N TYR A 99 -3.21 -4.98 14.88
CA TYR A 99 -2.16 -4.40 14.04
C TYR A 99 -0.83 -4.27 14.78
N ASP A 100 0.27 -4.40 14.04
CA ASP A 100 1.63 -4.14 14.53
C ASP A 100 1.98 -2.66 14.40
N TYR A 101 2.06 -1.96 15.53
CA TYR A 101 2.41 -0.53 15.60
C TYR A 101 3.91 -0.28 15.85
N SER A 102 4.75 -1.32 15.94
CA SER A 102 6.18 -1.16 16.25
C SER A 102 6.96 -0.39 15.18
N LYS A 103 6.53 -0.51 13.91
CA LYS A 103 7.21 0.09 12.75
C LYS A 103 6.65 1.46 12.36
N TYR A 104 5.39 1.71 12.68
CA TYR A 104 4.68 2.90 12.24
C TYR A 104 3.81 3.39 13.39
N GLU A 105 4.30 4.41 14.10
CA GLU A 105 3.59 5.02 15.22
C GLU A 105 2.35 5.79 14.73
N SER A 106 2.47 6.49 13.60
CA SER A 106 1.36 7.19 12.93
C SER A 106 1.61 7.32 11.42
N SER A 107 0.62 6.98 10.60
CA SER A 107 0.58 7.33 9.18
C SER A 107 -0.86 7.56 8.76
N ILE A 108 -1.09 8.32 7.69
CA ILE A 108 -2.44 8.57 7.16
C ILE A 108 -3.19 7.26 6.84
N VAL A 109 -2.46 6.20 6.47
CA VAL A 109 -3.04 4.87 6.21
C VAL A 109 -3.51 4.21 7.50
N ILE A 110 -2.79 4.42 8.60
CA ILE A 110 -3.12 3.85 9.92
C ILE A 110 -4.28 4.60 10.57
N GLU A 111 -4.32 5.93 10.45
CA GLU A 111 -5.41 6.76 10.97
C GLU A 111 -6.75 6.38 10.34
N VAL A 112 -6.78 6.17 9.02
CA VAL A 112 -8.00 5.75 8.31
C VAL A 112 -8.49 4.37 8.77
N ILE A 113 -7.58 3.44 9.10
CA ILE A 113 -7.93 2.11 9.60
C ILE A 113 -8.49 2.18 11.03
N HIS A 114 -8.00 3.11 11.87
CA HIS A 114 -8.47 3.26 13.24
C HIS A 114 -9.86 3.92 13.37
N GLU A 115 -10.29 4.67 12.35
CA GLU A 115 -11.60 5.34 12.31
C GLU A 115 -12.74 4.47 11.73
N LEU A 116 -12.42 3.27 11.22
CA LEU A 116 -13.38 2.28 10.69
C LEU A 116 -13.75 1.23 11.74
#